data_AF-A0A359EY13-F1
#
_entry.id   AF-A0A359EY13-F1
#
_cell.length_a   1.000
_cell.length_b   1.000
_cell.length_c   1.000
_cell.angle_alpha   90.00
_cell.angle_beta   90.00
_cell.angle_gamma   90.00
#
_symmetry.space_group_name_H-M   'P 1'
#
loop_
_entity.id
_entity.type
_entity.pdbx_description
1 polymer ?
#
loop_
_entity_poly.entity_id
_entity_poly.type
_entity_poly.pdbx_seq_one_letter_code
_entity_poly.pdbx_strand_id
1 'polypeptide(L)'
;FAAGDETRYPEAGAPFAPTKLYYSVWAKARVLAIREACLARGMESPYDEEWLKRFNQDHRITTRVDVGDWYHIRDAALLAHATQIDPAEKFWFALSPAEAAVAYPWDDLILAHSEVEVAFPESHPFEGL
;
A
#
# COMPACT_ATOMS: atom_id res chain seq x y z
N PHE A 1 16.48 -15.81 -6.65
CA PHE A 1 16.82 -14.37 -6.55
C PHE A 1 18.33 -14.19 -6.61
N ALA A 2 18.83 -13.12 -7.23
CA ALA A 2 20.28 -12.86 -7.33
C ALA A 2 20.97 -12.64 -5.97
N ALA A 3 20.27 -12.04 -5.02
CA ALA A 3 20.86 -11.61 -3.75
C ALA A 3 21.38 -12.74 -2.86
N GLY A 4 20.81 -13.95 -2.98
CA GLY A 4 21.26 -15.14 -2.25
C GLY A 4 22.28 -16.00 -3.00
N ASP A 5 22.70 -15.60 -4.20
CA ASP A 5 23.63 -16.35 -5.05
C ASP A 5 25.05 -15.82 -4.84
N GLU A 6 25.90 -16.62 -4.20
CA GLU A 6 27.29 -16.26 -3.89
C GLU A 6 28.16 -15.98 -5.13
N THR A 7 27.77 -16.50 -6.29
CA THR A 7 28.49 -16.28 -7.55
C THR A 7 28.13 -14.95 -8.21
N ARG A 8 27.04 -14.32 -7.74
CA ARG A 8 26.48 -13.10 -8.30
C ARG A 8 26.83 -11.92 -7.38
N TYR A 9 27.66 -11.00 -7.89
CA TYR A 9 28.15 -9.81 -7.17
C TYR A 9 29.03 -10.11 -5.93
N PRO A 10 30.09 -10.93 -6.05
CA PRO A 10 30.97 -11.27 -4.93
C PRO A 10 31.65 -10.05 -4.28
N GLU A 11 31.78 -8.94 -5.03
CA GLU A 11 32.33 -7.68 -4.54
C GLU A 11 31.38 -6.90 -3.62
N ALA A 12 30.09 -7.23 -3.62
CA ALA A 12 29.06 -6.55 -2.83
C ALA A 12 28.97 -7.03 -1.37
N GLY A 13 29.79 -8.01 -0.98
CA GLY A 13 29.81 -8.59 0.35
C GLY A 13 29.16 -9.98 0.40
N ALA A 14 28.84 -10.43 1.61
CA ALA A 14 28.20 -11.74 1.80
C ALA A 14 26.77 -11.75 1.20
N PRO A 15 26.37 -12.85 0.53
CA PRO A 15 25.02 -12.95 -0.03
C PRO A 15 23.97 -12.95 1.09
N PHE A 16 22.80 -12.41 0.78
CA PHE A 16 21.63 -12.38 1.65
C PHE A 16 20.40 -12.82 0.87
N ALA A 17 19.78 -13.92 1.30
CA ALA A 17 18.54 -14.42 0.72
C ALA A 17 17.34 -13.81 1.47
N PRO A 18 16.50 -12.96 0.83
CA PRO A 18 15.30 -12.45 1.48
C PRO A 18 14.32 -13.58 1.77
N THR A 19 13.84 -13.67 3.01
CA THR A 19 12.91 -14.73 3.41
C THR A 19 11.53 -14.59 2.78
N LYS A 20 11.04 -13.35 2.62
CA LYS A 20 9.78 -13.04 1.95
C LYS A 20 9.92 -11.82 1.05
N LEU A 21 9.20 -11.82 -0.07
CA LEU A 21 9.10 -10.70 -1.00
C LEU A 21 7.63 -10.36 -1.24
N TYR A 22 7.31 -9.07 -1.14
CA TYR A 22 5.97 -8.55 -1.35
C TYR A 22 5.94 -7.49 -2.45
N TYR A 23 4.81 -7.39 -3.15
CA TYR A 23 4.49 -6.24 -3.99
C TYR A 23 3.45 -5.38 -3.29
N SER A 24 3.70 -4.08 -3.20
CA SER A 24 2.68 -3.10 -2.81
C SER A 24 1.70 -2.91 -3.97
N VAL A 25 0.40 -2.88 -3.67
CA VAL A 25 -0.63 -2.64 -4.69
C VAL A 25 -1.56 -1.52 -4.30
N TRP A 26 -2.11 -0.87 -5.32
CA TRP A 26 -3.18 0.08 -5.11
C TRP A 26 -4.52 -0.63 -5.23
N ALA A 27 -5.09 -1.01 -4.08
CA ALA A 27 -6.35 -1.74 -4.04
C ALA A 27 -7.52 -0.91 -4.60
N LYS A 28 -8.37 -1.55 -5.41
CA LYS A 28 -9.63 -0.97 -5.85
C LYS A 28 -10.59 -0.78 -4.66
N ALA A 29 -10.54 -1.65 -3.66
CA ALA A 29 -11.27 -1.52 -2.41
C ALA A 29 -10.97 -0.18 -1.71
N ARG A 30 -9.70 0.25 -1.68
CA ARG A 30 -9.30 1.55 -1.12
C ARG A 30 -9.96 2.72 -1.86
N VAL A 31 -9.91 2.68 -3.19
CA VAL A 31 -10.51 3.71 -4.05
C VAL A 31 -12.01 3.82 -3.84
N LEU A 32 -12.71 2.70 -3.79
CA LEU A 32 -14.15 2.66 -3.54
C LEU A 32 -14.50 3.20 -2.15
N ALA A 33 -13.77 2.77 -1.12
CA ALA A 33 -14.00 3.22 0.25
C ALA A 33 -13.82 4.74 0.42
N ILE A 34 -12.75 5.30 -0.16
CA ILE A 34 -12.51 6.75 -0.11
C ILE A 34 -13.56 7.51 -0.93
N ARG A 35 -13.95 7.01 -2.12
CA ARG A 35 -15.04 7.57 -2.92
C ARG A 35 -16.34 7.63 -2.12
N GLU A 36 -16.77 6.52 -1.53
CA GLU A 36 -17.98 6.42 -0.73
C GLU A 36 -17.93 7.36 0.48
N ALA A 37 -16.79 7.45 1.16
CA ALA A 37 -16.58 8.36 2.28
C ALA A 37 -16.70 9.84 1.88
N CYS A 38 -16.19 10.23 0.70
CA CYS A 38 -16.39 11.59 0.16
C CYS A 38 -17.86 11.85 -0.17
N LEU A 39 -18.51 10.93 -0.91
CA LEU A 39 -19.91 11.09 -1.33
C LEU A 39 -20.86 11.17 -0.12
N ALA A 40 -20.63 10.37 0.91
CA ALA A 40 -21.40 10.41 2.16
C ALA A 40 -21.30 11.76 2.90
N ARG A 41 -20.24 12.55 2.64
CA ARG A 41 -20.04 13.91 3.16
C ARG A 41 -20.56 15.00 2.22
N GLY A 42 -21.21 14.64 1.12
CA GLY A 42 -21.64 15.59 0.09
C GLY A 42 -20.47 16.19 -0.71
N MET A 43 -19.29 15.56 -0.64
CA MET A 43 -18.11 15.96 -1.40
C MET A 43 -18.05 15.22 -2.72
N GLU A 44 -17.42 15.84 -3.72
CA GLU A 44 -17.06 15.14 -4.94
C GLU A 44 -15.95 14.12 -4.69
N SER A 45 -16.07 12.94 -5.30
CA SER A 45 -15.03 11.90 -5.24
C SER A 45 -13.81 12.30 -6.07
N PRO A 46 -12.57 12.13 -5.55
CA PRO A 46 -11.36 12.35 -6.34
C PRO A 46 -11.15 11.26 -7.42
N TYR A 47 -11.89 10.16 -7.34
CA TYR A 47 -11.85 9.06 -8.30
C TYR A 47 -13.10 9.07 -9.17
N ASP A 48 -12.93 9.20 -10.49
CA ASP A 48 -14.00 9.18 -11.48
C ASP A 48 -14.37 7.75 -11.92
N GLU A 49 -15.39 7.63 -12.76
CA GLU A 49 -15.88 6.34 -13.28
C GLU A 49 -14.84 5.59 -14.12
N GLU A 50 -13.91 6.30 -14.79
CA GLU A 50 -12.84 5.67 -15.55
C GLU A 50 -11.79 5.04 -14.62
N TRP A 51 -11.51 5.69 -13.50
CA TRP A 51 -10.70 5.13 -12.43
C TRP A 51 -11.27 3.80 -11.96
N LEU A 52 -12.59 3.73 -11.74
CA LEU A 52 -13.27 2.51 -11.28
C LEU A 52 -13.21 1.35 -12.28
N LYS A 53 -13.03 1.64 -13.57
CA LYS A 53 -12.90 0.63 -14.63
C LYS A 53 -11.47 0.07 -14.77
N ARG A 54 -10.48 0.68 -14.10
CA ARG A 54 -9.09 0.21 -14.18
C ARG A 54 -8.96 -1.24 -13.71
N PHE A 55 -8.02 -1.95 -14.33
CA PHE A 55 -7.62 -3.28 -13.89
C PHE A 55 -7.19 -3.23 -12.42
N ASN A 56 -7.62 -4.22 -11.64
CA ASN A 56 -7.28 -4.32 -10.22
C ASN A 56 -6.74 -5.70 -9.91
N GLN A 57 -6.01 -5.77 -8.80
CA GLN A 57 -5.34 -6.98 -8.33
C GLN A 57 -5.83 -7.38 -6.94
N ASP A 58 -7.00 -6.91 -6.53
CA ASP A 58 -7.50 -7.08 -5.16
C ASP A 58 -7.61 -8.56 -4.77
N HIS A 59 -8.00 -9.42 -5.72
CA HIS A 59 -8.06 -10.88 -5.55
C HIS A 59 -6.71 -11.55 -5.28
N ARG A 60 -5.59 -10.84 -5.45
CA ARG A 60 -4.23 -11.32 -5.18
C ARG A 60 -3.68 -10.81 -3.85
N ILE A 61 -4.37 -9.86 -3.20
CA ILE A 61 -3.95 -9.32 -1.91
C ILE A 61 -3.99 -10.45 -0.88
N THR A 62 -2.86 -10.65 -0.22
CA THR A 62 -2.63 -11.74 0.75
C THR A 62 -2.34 -11.22 2.14
N THR A 63 -1.92 -9.95 2.23
CA THR A 63 -1.48 -9.32 3.48
C THR A 63 -2.03 -7.91 3.56
N ARG A 64 -2.60 -7.54 4.70
CA ARG A 64 -3.08 -6.18 4.98
C ARG A 64 -2.49 -5.68 6.27
N VAL A 65 -1.72 -4.60 6.19
CA VAL A 65 -1.13 -3.95 7.36
C VAL A 65 -2.05 -2.83 7.81
N ASP A 66 -2.51 -2.85 9.06
CA ASP A 66 -3.21 -1.71 9.64
C ASP A 66 -2.21 -0.57 9.84
N VAL A 67 -2.41 0.52 9.12
CA VAL A 67 -1.59 1.73 9.18
C VAL A 67 -2.43 2.96 9.55
N GLY A 68 -3.68 2.78 9.99
CA GLY A 68 -4.64 3.87 10.23
C GLY A 68 -4.11 4.95 11.16
N ASP A 69 -3.47 4.56 12.26
CA ASP A 69 -2.88 5.48 13.25
C ASP A 69 -1.76 6.37 12.66
N TRP A 70 -1.15 5.97 11.55
CA TRP A 70 -0.01 6.65 10.92
C TRP A 70 -0.36 7.47 9.67
N TYR A 71 -1.64 7.59 9.31
CA TYR A 71 -2.06 8.39 8.14
C TYR A 71 -1.59 9.85 8.20
N HIS A 72 -1.50 10.43 9.41
CA HIS A 72 -1.01 11.79 9.59
C HIS A 72 0.47 11.93 9.20
N ILE A 73 1.27 10.88 9.42
CA ILE A 73 2.68 10.83 9.01
C ILE A 73 2.77 10.67 7.50
N ARG A 74 1.93 9.84 6.89
CA ARG A 74 1.84 9.71 5.42
C ARG A 74 1.60 11.06 4.75
N ASP A 75 0.62 11.82 5.24
CA ASP A 75 0.29 13.12 4.67
C ASP A 75 1.43 14.13 4.87
N ALA A 76 2.04 14.16 6.05
CA ALA A 76 3.22 15.00 6.29
C ALA A 76 4.40 14.65 5.36
N ALA A 77 4.63 13.35 5.10
CA ALA A 77 5.65 12.88 4.17
C ALA A 77 5.34 13.31 2.73
N LEU A 78 4.09 13.15 2.27
CA LEU A 78 3.66 13.62 0.94
C LEU A 78 3.86 15.12 0.77
N LEU A 79 3.44 15.92 1.76
CA LEU A 79 3.60 17.38 1.73
C LEU A 79 5.06 17.84 1.80
N ALA A 80 5.96 17.05 2.38
CA ALA A 80 7.39 17.34 2.37
C ALA A 80 7.99 17.29 0.94
N HIS A 81 7.37 16.53 0.02
CA HIS A 81 7.71 16.52 -1.41
C HIS A 81 7.06 17.70 -2.16
N ALA A 82 7.24 18.92 -1.65
CA ALA A 82 6.53 20.13 -2.10
C ALA A 82 6.68 20.49 -3.59
N THR A 83 7.72 20.00 -4.28
CA THR A 83 7.90 20.22 -5.72
C THR A 83 7.14 19.21 -6.60
N GLN A 84 6.67 18.11 -6.01
CA GLN A 84 6.01 16.99 -6.71
C GLN A 84 4.53 16.86 -6.34
N ILE A 85 4.17 17.26 -5.13
CA ILE A 85 2.82 17.11 -4.58
C ILE A 85 2.20 18.49 -4.38
N ASP A 86 1.11 18.75 -5.09
CA ASP A 86 0.25 19.91 -4.82
C ASP A 86 -0.49 19.66 -3.49
N PRO A 87 -0.35 20.55 -2.48
CA PRO A 87 -1.08 20.45 -1.23
C PRO A 87 -2.61 20.46 -1.37
N ALA A 88 -3.14 20.92 -2.51
CA ALA A 88 -4.58 20.92 -2.84
C ALA A 88 -5.03 19.68 -3.63
N GLU A 89 -4.13 18.74 -3.93
CA GLU A 89 -4.45 17.54 -4.72
C GLU A 89 -5.41 16.61 -3.96
N LYS A 90 -6.67 16.58 -4.41
CA LYS A 90 -7.75 15.79 -3.80
C LYS A 90 -7.48 14.29 -3.87
N PHE A 91 -6.71 13.81 -4.85
CA PHE A 91 -6.31 12.40 -4.92
C PHE A 91 -5.62 11.92 -3.63
N TRP A 92 -4.86 12.81 -2.97
CA TRP A 92 -4.21 12.55 -1.70
C TRP A 92 -5.02 13.07 -0.50
N PHE A 93 -5.57 14.28 -0.61
CA PHE A 93 -6.03 15.08 0.52
C PHE A 93 -7.54 15.40 0.52
N ALA A 94 -8.37 14.66 -0.25
CA ALA A 94 -9.82 14.85 -0.22
C ALA A 94 -10.45 14.59 1.16
N LEU A 95 -9.84 13.71 1.96
CA LEU A 95 -10.24 13.42 3.35
C LEU A 95 -9.08 13.76 4.27
N SER A 96 -9.38 14.18 5.51
CA SER A 96 -8.34 14.30 6.53
C SER A 96 -7.73 12.92 6.85
N PRO A 97 -6.51 12.87 7.43
CA PRO A 97 -5.89 11.61 7.84
C PRO A 97 -6.81 10.67 8.63
N ALA A 98 -7.53 11.22 9.62
CA ALA A 98 -8.45 10.45 10.46
C ALA A 98 -9.65 9.91 9.66
N GLU A 99 -10.21 10.71 8.76
CA GLU A 99 -11.34 10.28 7.92
C GLU A 99 -10.94 9.22 6.91
N ALA A 100 -9.76 9.37 6.31
CA ALA A 100 -9.21 8.41 5.37
C ALA A 100 -8.84 7.08 6.08
N ALA A 101 -8.32 7.14 7.30
CA ALA A 101 -8.07 5.95 8.13
C ALA A 101 -9.36 5.21 8.49
N VAL A 102 -10.45 5.93 8.82
CA VAL A 102 -11.76 5.31 9.05
C VAL A 102 -12.30 4.63 7.79
N ALA A 103 -12.10 5.26 6.62
CA ALA A 103 -12.57 4.70 5.36
C ALA A 103 -11.77 3.45 4.94
N TYR A 104 -10.45 3.49 5.07
CA TYR A 104 -9.58 2.40 4.65
C TYR A 104 -8.23 2.44 5.38
N PRO A 105 -8.05 1.73 6.51
CA PRO A 105 -6.84 1.82 7.32
C PRO A 105 -5.69 0.94 6.81
N TRP A 106 -5.80 0.33 5.63
CA TRP A 106 -4.89 -0.73 5.19
C TRP A 106 -3.86 -0.26 4.15
N ASP A 107 -2.64 -0.78 4.29
CA ASP A 107 -1.69 -0.95 3.18
C ASP A 107 -1.78 -2.40 2.69
N ASP A 108 -2.10 -2.57 1.42
CA ASP A 108 -2.31 -3.88 0.79
C ASP A 108 -1.06 -4.40 0.09
N LEU A 109 -0.70 -5.64 0.41
CA LEU A 109 0.45 -6.32 -0.16
C LEU A 109 0.07 -7.66 -0.78
N ILE A 110 0.83 -8.05 -1.81
CA ILE A 110 0.80 -9.37 -2.43
C ILE A 110 2.12 -10.08 -2.09
N LEU A 111 2.06 -11.21 -1.40
CA LEU A 111 3.20 -12.10 -1.25
C LEU A 111 3.58 -12.65 -2.64
N ALA A 112 4.73 -12.21 -3.14
CA ALA A 112 5.25 -12.59 -4.45
C ALA A 112 6.13 -13.85 -4.35
N HIS A 113 6.83 -14.02 -3.23
CA HIS A 113 7.71 -15.15 -2.97
C HIS A 113 7.93 -15.34 -1.47
N SER A 114 8.08 -16.59 -1.02
CA SER A 114 8.41 -16.93 0.37
C SER A 114 9.33 -18.15 0.41
N GLU A 115 10.36 -18.08 1.25
CA GLU A 115 11.24 -19.19 1.62
C GLU A 115 10.73 -19.92 2.89
N VAL A 116 9.65 -19.43 3.51
CA VAL A 116 9.00 -20.03 4.68
C VAL A 116 7.53 -20.31 4.41
N GLU A 117 6.94 -21.22 5.19
CA GLU A 117 5.49 -21.47 5.14
C GLU A 117 4.72 -20.24 5.64
N VAL A 118 3.60 -19.93 4.98
CA VAL A 118 2.76 -18.77 5.29
C VAL A 118 1.30 -19.20 5.42
N ALA A 119 0.64 -18.75 6.48
CA ALA A 119 -0.80 -18.87 6.64
C ALA A 119 -1.49 -17.58 6.17
N PHE A 120 -2.61 -17.70 5.46
CA PHE A 120 -3.34 -16.55 4.92
C PHE A 120 -4.69 -16.32 5.61
N PRO A 121 -5.17 -15.06 5.66
CA PRO A 121 -4.44 -13.84 5.30
C PRO A 121 -3.41 -13.46 6.38
N GLU A 122 -2.36 -12.74 6.00
CA GLU A 122 -1.41 -12.15 6.94
C GLU A 122 -1.86 -10.74 7.36
N SER A 123 -1.59 -10.36 8.61
CA SER A 123 -1.76 -9.00 9.15
C SER A 123 -0.47 -8.18 9.12
N HIS A 124 0.70 -8.83 9.02
CA HIS A 124 1.99 -8.15 8.84
C HIS A 124 3.01 -9.03 8.10
N PRO A 125 3.85 -8.50 7.19
CA PRO A 125 4.93 -9.24 6.49
C PRO A 125 5.92 -10.03 7.36
N PHE A 126 6.04 -9.77 8.66
CA PHE A 126 6.97 -10.48 9.54
C PHE A 126 6.37 -11.72 10.23
N GLU A 127 5.11 -12.06 9.99
CA GLU A 127 4.49 -13.26 10.60
C GLU A 127 5.24 -14.54 10.24
N GLY A 128 5.63 -15.35 11.24
CA GLY A 128 6.33 -16.61 11.01
C GLY A 128 7.82 -16.49 10.66
N LEU A 129 8.42 -15.31 10.82
CA LEU A 129 9.88 -15.10 10.77
C LEU A 129 10.53 -15.25 12.15
#